data_AF-A0A7J7KJ53-F1
#
_entry.id   AF-A0A7J7KJ53-F1
#
_cell.length_a   1.000
_cell.length_b   1.000
_cell.length_c   1.000
_cell.angle_alpha   90.00
_cell.angle_beta   90.00
_cell.angle_gamma   90.00
#
_symmetry.space_group_name_H-M   'P 1'
#
loop_
_entity.id
_entity.type
_entity.pdbx_description
1 polymer ?
#
loop_
_entity_poly.entity_id
_entity_poly.type
_entity_poly.pdbx_seq_one_letter_code
_entity_poly.pdbx_strand_id
1 'polypeptide(L)'
;MALKRRSFNLLKSSVISSFSRSLAGNRFESKYSTYSPIQLYEQKVSSGKLQHDSHQHDVMLLLDELALQVQTYQPQKQSLFSQMFSRKDIPEAPKSFYLYGGVGTGKTMLMDLFYSAVQTSKKQRVHFNAFMSDVHKKIHAVKSTVPKQVNVRKYESFDPIPPVADLLANKCSLLCFDEFQVTDIADAMILKRLFTELFDRGIIVVATSNRPPDDLYKNGLQRVNFLPFIDILKSRANVIDLDSGKDYRQLRTSADQFYFLTSDADVDSRLDELFIFLTKTSKEKPSPITLQFLGRELKLRKACGPVLDTTFKEMCEQPLSANDYLEICKHFDTIRLVVSAAAIPSQLFENDVDIREKTEEKLKEGSILMDDLGLEQNSESHKSLSIITGEEKLFAMDRCISRLVEMRSTEYWQKSSRNGHQLQYNE
;
A
#
# COMPACT_ATOMS: atom_id res chain seq x y z
N MET A 1 45.75 3.09 -33.01
CA MET A 1 44.81 3.01 -31.87
C MET A 1 44.68 4.34 -31.10
N ALA A 2 44.68 5.51 -31.77
CA ALA A 2 44.64 6.82 -31.11
C ALA A 2 43.84 7.91 -31.85
N LEU A 3 42.93 7.55 -32.77
CA LEU A 3 42.18 8.53 -33.58
C LEU A 3 40.64 8.36 -33.58
N LYS A 4 40.09 7.41 -32.80
CA LYS A 4 38.62 7.24 -32.64
C LYS A 4 38.02 7.76 -31.32
N ARG A 5 38.84 8.35 -30.42
CA ARG A 5 38.38 8.89 -29.12
C ARG A 5 38.19 10.42 -29.07
N ARG A 6 38.52 11.17 -30.13
CA ARG A 6 38.43 12.64 -30.13
C ARG A 6 37.10 13.22 -30.64
N SER A 7 36.28 12.46 -31.37
CA SER A 7 35.02 12.96 -31.92
C SER A 7 33.82 12.86 -30.97
N PHE A 8 33.96 12.19 -29.81
CA PHE A 8 32.89 12.05 -28.81
C PHE A 8 32.93 13.10 -27.67
N ASN A 9 34.05 13.81 -27.50
CA ASN A 9 34.21 14.79 -26.41
C ASN A 9 33.93 16.24 -26.82
N LEU A 10 33.78 16.55 -28.12
CA LEU A 10 33.50 17.90 -28.61
C LEU A 10 31.99 18.23 -28.68
N LEU A 11 31.10 17.23 -28.63
CA LEU A 11 29.63 17.43 -28.61
C LEU A 11 29.05 17.66 -27.20
N LYS A 12 29.78 17.33 -26.12
CA LYS A 12 29.33 17.63 -24.74
C LYS A 12 29.55 19.09 -24.33
N SER A 13 30.48 19.81 -24.97
CA SER A 13 30.84 21.17 -24.57
C SER A 13 29.94 22.26 -25.16
N SER A 14 29.37 22.07 -26.36
CA SER A 14 28.57 23.12 -27.02
C SER A 14 27.09 23.13 -26.60
N VAL A 15 26.58 22.03 -26.04
CA VAL A 15 25.20 21.94 -25.55
C VAL A 15 25.07 22.47 -24.12
N ILE A 16 26.15 22.41 -23.32
CA ILE A 16 26.15 22.88 -21.93
C ILE A 16 26.34 24.41 -21.84
N SER A 17 27.03 25.05 -22.80
CA SER A 17 27.28 26.49 -22.75
C SER A 17 26.14 27.35 -23.32
N SER A 18 25.22 26.79 -24.12
CA SER A 18 24.06 27.53 -24.65
C SER A 18 22.87 27.57 -23.69
N PHE A 19 22.83 26.69 -22.69
CA PHE A 19 21.72 26.60 -21.74
C PHE A 19 21.84 27.56 -20.53
N SER A 20 23.02 28.14 -20.30
CA SER A 20 23.25 29.05 -19.16
C SER A 20 22.85 30.51 -19.41
N ARG A 21 22.32 30.86 -20.59
CA ARG A 21 21.92 32.26 -20.92
C ARG A 21 20.42 32.53 -20.99
N SER A 22 19.55 31.54 -20.75
CA SER A 22 18.09 31.73 -20.78
C SER A 22 17.41 31.63 -19.41
N LEU A 23 18.14 31.84 -18.31
CA LEU A 23 17.59 31.93 -16.95
C LEU A 23 17.51 33.38 -16.48
N ALA A 24 16.75 34.19 -17.22
CA ALA A 24 16.28 35.50 -16.78
C ALA A 24 14.93 35.77 -17.46
N GLY A 25 13.87 35.13 -16.98
CA GLY A 25 12.53 35.38 -17.49
C GLY A 25 11.50 34.35 -17.02
N ASN A 26 10.67 34.76 -16.06
CA ASN A 26 9.39 34.17 -15.65
C ASN A 26 9.41 32.74 -15.05
N ARG A 27 9.40 32.70 -13.72
CA ARG A 27 8.97 31.55 -12.91
C ARG A 27 7.47 31.30 -13.14
N PHE A 28 7.16 30.35 -14.00
CA PHE A 28 5.97 29.51 -13.84
C PHE A 28 6.45 28.18 -13.24
N GLU A 29 6.14 27.94 -11.97
CA GLU A 29 6.43 26.67 -11.31
C GLU A 29 5.64 25.54 -12.00
N SER A 30 6.36 24.70 -12.75
CA SER A 30 5.85 23.41 -13.22
C SER A 30 5.64 22.49 -12.00
N LYS A 31 4.39 22.11 -11.72
CA LYS A 31 4.00 21.12 -10.70
C LYS A 31 4.47 19.68 -10.99
N TYR A 32 5.27 19.47 -12.03
CA TYR A 32 5.73 18.15 -12.46
C TYR A 32 7.25 18.06 -12.50
N SER A 33 7.78 16.91 -12.08
CA SER A 33 9.19 16.56 -12.27
C SER A 33 9.51 16.52 -13.76
N THR A 34 10.57 17.22 -14.17
CA THR A 34 11.15 17.13 -15.52
C THR A 34 11.88 15.81 -15.76
N TYR A 35 12.11 15.02 -14.72
CA TYR A 35 12.83 13.75 -14.78
C TYR A 35 11.89 12.55 -14.87
N SER A 36 12.31 11.57 -15.66
CA SER A 36 11.63 10.28 -15.79
C SER A 36 11.83 9.39 -14.55
N PRO A 37 11.01 8.33 -14.35
CA PRO A 37 11.16 7.43 -13.21
C PRO A 37 12.60 6.92 -13.00
N ILE A 38 13.28 6.45 -14.06
CA ILE A 38 14.64 5.92 -13.93
C ILE A 38 15.66 7.01 -13.56
N GLN A 39 15.52 8.20 -14.13
CA GLN A 39 16.41 9.32 -13.82
C GLN A 39 16.32 9.73 -12.34
N LEU A 40 15.11 9.72 -11.77
CA LEU A 40 14.94 9.99 -10.34
C LEU A 40 15.57 8.91 -9.46
N TYR A 41 15.50 7.64 -9.88
CA TYR A 41 16.15 6.53 -9.18
C TYR A 41 17.68 6.69 -9.23
N GLU A 42 18.26 6.88 -10.41
CA GLU A 42 19.70 7.07 -10.61
C GLU A 42 20.24 8.30 -9.86
N GLN A 43 19.47 9.39 -9.80
CA GLN A 43 19.83 10.58 -9.03
C GLN A 43 19.90 10.26 -7.52
N LYS A 44 18.98 9.45 -7.01
CA LYS A 44 19.00 9.03 -5.60
C LYS A 44 20.15 8.07 -5.29
N VAL A 45 20.50 7.19 -6.23
CA VAL A 45 21.66 6.30 -6.11
C VAL A 45 22.96 7.11 -6.13
N SER A 46 23.15 7.99 -7.11
CA SER A 46 24.35 8.82 -7.25
C SER A 46 24.55 9.82 -6.10
N SER A 47 23.46 10.28 -5.47
CA SER A 47 23.53 11.11 -4.25
C SER A 47 23.74 10.32 -2.96
N GLY A 48 23.88 8.99 -3.03
CA GLY A 48 24.07 8.12 -1.85
C GLY A 48 22.83 7.92 -0.99
N LYS A 49 21.65 8.43 -1.42
CA LYS A 49 20.38 8.28 -0.68
C LYS A 49 19.74 6.90 -0.86
N LEU A 50 20.11 6.19 -1.91
CA LEU A 50 19.72 4.81 -2.19
C LEU A 50 20.97 3.98 -2.50
N GLN A 51 20.96 2.72 -2.08
CA GLN A 51 21.91 1.74 -2.58
C GLN A 51 21.42 1.23 -3.94
N HIS A 52 22.34 1.01 -4.86
CA HIS A 52 22.01 0.44 -6.16
C HIS A 52 21.53 -1.02 -6.00
N ASP A 53 20.41 -1.34 -6.63
CA ASP A 53 19.88 -2.69 -6.73
C ASP A 53 19.45 -2.95 -8.18
N SER A 54 19.95 -4.04 -8.77
CA SER A 54 19.69 -4.38 -10.17
C SER A 54 18.22 -4.72 -10.43
N HIS A 55 17.55 -5.41 -9.49
CA HIS A 55 16.13 -5.74 -9.64
C HIS A 55 15.27 -4.48 -9.59
N GLN A 56 15.52 -3.58 -8.63
CA GLN A 56 14.82 -2.30 -8.55
C GLN A 56 15.06 -1.45 -9.80
N HIS A 57 16.28 -1.45 -10.33
CA HIS A 57 16.64 -0.74 -11.55
C HIS A 57 15.86 -1.29 -12.77
N ASP A 58 15.82 -2.60 -12.96
CA ASP A 58 15.13 -3.23 -14.09
C ASP A 58 13.61 -2.97 -14.05
N VAL A 59 13.00 -3.04 -12.85
CA VAL A 59 11.60 -2.66 -12.67
C VAL A 59 11.38 -1.18 -12.95
N MET A 60 12.31 -0.32 -12.58
CA MET A 60 12.21 1.11 -12.84
C MET A 60 12.27 1.44 -14.34
N LEU A 61 13.01 0.67 -15.14
CA LEU A 61 12.99 0.79 -16.61
C LEU A 61 11.60 0.47 -17.19
N LEU A 62 10.94 -0.57 -16.68
CA LEU A 62 9.58 -0.92 -17.11
C LEU A 62 8.56 0.16 -16.70
N LEU A 63 8.71 0.73 -15.51
CA LEU A 63 7.88 1.85 -15.05
C LEU A 63 8.15 3.14 -15.83
N ASP A 64 9.38 3.34 -16.32
CA ASP A 64 9.74 4.45 -17.22
C ASP A 64 8.98 4.37 -18.54
N GLU A 65 8.96 3.18 -19.15
CA GLU A 65 8.18 2.93 -20.37
C GLU A 65 6.69 3.16 -20.14
N LEU A 66 6.14 2.63 -19.04
CA LEU A 66 4.73 2.88 -18.68
C LEU A 66 4.45 4.37 -18.50
N ALA A 67 5.35 5.13 -17.88
CA ALA A 67 5.17 6.55 -17.66
C ALA A 67 5.06 7.32 -18.99
N LEU A 68 5.83 6.93 -20.01
CA LEU A 68 5.72 7.50 -21.36
C LEU A 68 4.39 7.13 -22.02
N GLN A 69 3.97 5.87 -21.94
CA GLN A 69 2.69 5.41 -22.50
C GLN A 69 1.51 6.16 -21.87
N VAL A 70 1.49 6.29 -20.54
CA VAL A 70 0.45 7.01 -19.79
C VAL A 70 0.35 8.48 -20.19
N GLN A 71 1.46 9.16 -20.47
CA GLN A 71 1.45 10.58 -20.86
C GLN A 71 0.69 10.82 -22.17
N THR A 72 0.83 9.89 -23.12
CA THR A 72 0.17 9.98 -24.43
C THR A 72 -1.21 9.33 -24.47
N TYR A 73 -1.58 8.58 -23.44
CA TYR A 73 -2.81 7.81 -23.40
C TYR A 73 -4.02 8.65 -23.00
N GLN A 74 -5.08 8.58 -23.81
CA GLN A 74 -6.41 9.06 -23.44
C GLN A 74 -7.40 7.90 -23.50
N PRO A 75 -8.03 7.52 -22.38
CA PRO A 75 -9.06 6.48 -22.41
C PRO A 75 -10.25 6.99 -23.24
N GLN A 76 -10.56 6.28 -24.33
CA GLN A 76 -11.74 6.57 -25.12
C GLN A 76 -12.96 5.95 -24.46
N LYS A 77 -14.00 6.76 -24.20
CA LYS A 77 -15.31 6.24 -23.79
C LYS A 77 -15.85 5.42 -24.95
N GLN A 78 -16.15 4.15 -24.73
CA GLN A 78 -16.93 3.34 -25.67
C GLN A 78 -18.32 3.97 -25.78
N SER A 79 -18.50 4.92 -26.70
CA SER A 79 -19.82 5.42 -27.04
C SER A 79 -20.49 4.34 -27.88
N LEU A 80 -21.70 3.92 -27.48
CA LEU A 80 -22.50 2.88 -28.14
C LEU A 80 -22.71 3.12 -29.65
N PHE A 81 -22.51 4.37 -30.12
CA PHE A 81 -22.57 4.72 -31.55
C PHE A 81 -21.28 4.48 -32.35
N SER A 82 -20.13 4.24 -31.68
CA SER A 82 -18.85 3.96 -32.36
C SER A 82 -18.76 2.53 -32.90
N GLN A 83 -19.62 1.63 -32.42
CA GLN A 83 -19.63 0.21 -32.79
C GLN A 83 -20.09 -0.06 -34.22
N MET A 84 -20.75 0.91 -34.87
CA MET A 84 -21.29 0.75 -36.23
C MET A 84 -20.43 1.39 -37.34
N PHE A 85 -19.47 2.25 -37.00
CA PHE A 85 -18.66 2.98 -37.97
C PHE A 85 -17.22 3.21 -37.51
N SER A 86 -16.48 2.14 -37.20
CA SER A 86 -15.00 2.08 -37.36
C SER A 86 -14.41 0.79 -36.79
N ARG A 87 -13.98 -0.13 -37.66
CA ARG A 87 -12.85 -1.04 -37.42
C ARG A 87 -11.53 -0.25 -37.55
N LYS A 88 -11.35 0.78 -36.73
CA LYS A 88 -10.05 1.43 -36.58
C LYS A 88 -9.51 0.98 -35.24
N ASP A 89 -8.34 0.35 -35.26
CA ASP A 89 -7.67 -0.22 -34.09
C ASP A 89 -7.72 0.77 -32.93
N ILE A 90 -8.58 0.47 -31.96
CA ILE A 90 -8.68 1.24 -30.72
C ILE A 90 -7.34 1.00 -30.01
N PRO A 91 -6.56 2.05 -29.69
CA PRO A 91 -5.30 1.86 -28.98
C PRO A 91 -5.58 1.13 -27.67
N GLU A 92 -5.05 -0.09 -27.55
CA GLU A 92 -5.21 -0.90 -26.35
C GLU A 92 -4.61 -0.14 -25.16
N ALA A 93 -5.28 -0.19 -24.01
CA ALA A 93 -4.78 0.49 -22.82
C ALA A 93 -3.40 -0.07 -22.44
N PRO A 94 -2.45 0.79 -22.01
CA PRO A 94 -1.18 0.34 -21.46
C PRO A 94 -1.39 -0.74 -20.40
N LYS A 95 -0.55 -1.78 -20.45
CA LYS A 95 -0.69 -2.90 -19.51
C LYS A 95 -0.43 -2.43 -18.09
N SER A 96 -1.28 -2.88 -17.16
CA SER A 96 -1.16 -2.54 -15.75
C SER A 96 0.06 -3.22 -15.11
N PHE A 97 0.44 -2.84 -13.90
CA PHE A 97 1.57 -3.41 -13.17
C PHE A 97 1.17 -3.83 -11.76
N TYR A 98 1.62 -5.01 -11.35
CA TYR A 98 1.46 -5.52 -9.99
C TYR A 98 2.83 -5.90 -9.45
N LEU A 99 3.34 -5.06 -8.55
CA LEU A 99 4.65 -5.20 -7.95
C LEU A 99 4.51 -5.87 -6.58
N TYR A 100 5.11 -7.05 -6.40
CA TYR A 100 5.08 -7.76 -5.12
C TYR A 100 6.46 -8.14 -4.62
N GLY A 101 6.56 -8.57 -3.36
CA GLY A 101 7.80 -9.04 -2.74
C GLY A 101 7.79 -8.84 -1.24
N GLY A 102 8.81 -9.38 -0.54
CA GLY A 102 8.96 -9.32 0.91
C GLY A 102 9.00 -7.91 1.53
N VAL A 103 9.06 -7.85 2.86
CA VAL A 103 9.01 -6.57 3.58
C VAL A 103 10.30 -5.77 3.32
N GLY A 104 10.15 -4.46 3.11
CA GLY A 104 11.30 -3.56 2.99
C GLY A 104 12.07 -3.62 1.66
N THR A 105 11.57 -4.35 0.66
CA THR A 105 12.18 -4.48 -0.68
C THR A 105 12.12 -3.22 -1.56
N GLY A 106 11.52 -2.13 -1.08
CA GLY A 106 11.49 -0.84 -1.79
C GLY A 106 10.29 -0.61 -2.72
N LYS A 107 9.29 -1.50 -2.74
CA LYS A 107 8.07 -1.39 -3.57
C LYS A 107 7.41 -0.01 -3.54
N THR A 108 7.10 0.49 -2.35
CA THR A 108 6.49 1.82 -2.16
C THR A 108 7.40 2.95 -2.65
N MET A 109 8.72 2.80 -2.51
CA MET A 109 9.68 3.79 -3.01
C MET A 109 9.68 3.82 -4.55
N LEU A 110 9.65 2.68 -5.23
CA LEU A 110 9.54 2.64 -6.69
C LEU A 110 8.22 3.27 -7.17
N MET A 111 7.11 2.97 -6.48
CA MET A 111 5.82 3.60 -6.72
C MET A 111 5.87 5.13 -6.52
N ASP A 112 6.54 5.62 -5.47
CA ASP A 112 6.72 7.06 -5.21
C ASP A 112 7.41 7.74 -6.40
N LEU A 113 8.52 7.15 -6.86
CA LEU A 113 9.32 7.68 -7.97
C LEU A 113 8.51 7.72 -9.25
N PHE A 114 7.88 6.60 -9.62
CA PHE A 114 6.99 6.51 -10.78
C PHE A 114 5.87 7.56 -10.70
N TYR A 115 5.10 7.56 -9.61
CA TYR A 115 3.97 8.49 -9.46
C TYR A 115 4.41 9.95 -9.55
N SER A 116 5.58 10.30 -9.00
CA SER A 116 6.09 11.67 -9.05
C SER A 116 6.52 12.11 -10.46
N ALA A 117 7.00 11.18 -11.28
CA ALA A 117 7.49 11.46 -12.63
C ALA A 117 6.38 11.49 -13.70
N VAL A 118 5.28 10.76 -13.52
CA VAL A 118 4.20 10.72 -14.51
C VAL A 118 3.55 12.12 -14.68
N GLN A 119 3.59 12.67 -15.88
CA GLN A 119 3.07 14.00 -16.20
C GLN A 119 1.60 13.95 -16.67
N THR A 120 0.71 13.46 -15.81
CA THR A 120 -0.74 13.54 -16.03
C THR A 120 -1.45 14.05 -14.78
N SER A 121 -2.50 14.84 -14.97
CA SER A 121 -3.40 15.25 -13.88
C SER A 121 -4.45 14.18 -13.57
N LYS A 122 -4.70 13.23 -14.50
CA LYS A 122 -5.67 12.13 -14.35
C LYS A 122 -5.07 10.91 -13.64
N LYS A 123 -4.30 11.14 -12.57
CA LYS A 123 -3.73 10.08 -11.73
C LYS A 123 -4.21 10.21 -10.30
N GLN A 124 -4.40 9.08 -9.65
CA GLN A 124 -4.70 9.04 -8.22
C GLN A 124 -3.86 7.95 -7.57
N ARG A 125 -3.27 8.27 -6.43
CA ARG A 125 -2.64 7.30 -5.54
C ARG A 125 -3.43 7.18 -4.25
N VAL A 126 -3.65 5.94 -3.80
CA VAL A 126 -4.49 5.66 -2.63
C VAL A 126 -4.12 4.32 -2.00
N HIS A 127 -4.28 4.20 -0.68
CA HIS A 127 -4.21 2.90 0.00
C HIS A 127 -5.43 2.06 -0.34
N PHE A 128 -5.23 0.76 -0.57
CA PHE A 128 -6.30 -0.12 -1.05
C PHE A 128 -7.55 -0.13 -0.15
N ASN A 129 -7.41 -0.25 1.17
CA ASN A 129 -8.55 -0.24 2.10
C ASN A 129 -9.31 1.10 2.08
N ALA A 130 -8.60 2.23 1.96
CA ALA A 130 -9.23 3.54 1.85
C ALA A 130 -10.02 3.67 0.54
N PHE A 131 -9.50 3.10 -0.55
CA PHE A 131 -10.21 3.03 -1.83
C PHE A 131 -11.46 2.17 -1.73
N MET A 132 -11.37 0.97 -1.15
CA MET A 132 -12.54 0.08 -1.01
C MET A 132 -13.63 0.72 -0.14
N SER A 133 -13.26 1.40 0.95
CA SER A 133 -14.19 2.18 1.77
C SER A 133 -14.93 3.26 0.96
N ASP A 134 -14.22 3.98 0.09
CA ASP A 134 -14.80 4.98 -0.80
C ASP A 134 -15.70 4.36 -1.89
N VAL A 135 -15.32 3.20 -2.43
CA VAL A 135 -16.13 2.43 -3.38
C VAL A 135 -17.44 1.97 -2.73
N HIS A 136 -17.40 1.39 -1.54
CA HIS A 136 -18.60 0.97 -0.80
C HIS A 136 -19.55 2.13 -0.52
N LYS A 137 -19.01 3.31 -0.14
CA LYS A 137 -19.82 4.53 0.02
C LYS A 137 -20.51 4.94 -1.28
N LYS A 138 -19.80 4.91 -2.41
CA LYS A 138 -20.39 5.20 -3.73
C LYS A 138 -21.45 4.17 -4.12
N ILE A 139 -21.18 2.88 -3.92
CA ILE A 139 -22.16 1.81 -4.15
C ILE A 139 -23.43 2.04 -3.33
N HIS A 140 -23.30 2.38 -2.05
CA HIS A 140 -24.44 2.67 -1.19
C HIS A 140 -25.23 3.90 -1.69
N ALA A 141 -24.53 4.96 -2.10
CA ALA A 141 -25.18 6.17 -2.63
C ALA A 141 -26.00 5.87 -3.90
N VAL A 142 -25.43 5.11 -4.84
CA VAL A 142 -26.13 4.71 -6.08
C VAL A 142 -27.31 3.77 -5.77
N LYS A 143 -27.15 2.80 -4.86
CA LYS A 143 -28.27 1.94 -4.44
C LYS A 143 -29.41 2.75 -3.81
N SER A 144 -29.09 3.84 -3.11
CA SER A 144 -30.09 4.71 -2.46
C SER A 144 -30.88 5.57 -3.44
N THR A 145 -30.39 5.75 -4.67
CA THR A 145 -31.09 6.55 -5.71
C THR A 145 -32.11 5.72 -6.51
N VAL A 146 -32.08 4.40 -6.39
CA VAL A 146 -33.04 3.51 -7.08
C VAL A 146 -34.32 3.40 -6.24
N PRO A 147 -35.51 3.72 -6.77
CA PRO A 147 -36.76 3.54 -6.04
C PRO A 147 -36.91 2.06 -5.62
N LYS A 148 -37.21 1.80 -4.34
CA LYS A 148 -37.63 0.48 -3.88
C LYS A 148 -38.95 0.14 -4.60
N GLN A 149 -38.90 -0.48 -5.76
CA GLN A 149 -40.10 -0.88 -6.48
C GLN A 149 -40.80 -1.98 -5.69
N VAL A 150 -41.98 -1.66 -5.15
CA VAL A 150 -42.75 -2.54 -4.25
C VAL A 150 -43.49 -3.66 -5.01
N ASN A 151 -43.60 -3.65 -6.35
CA ASN A 151 -44.45 -4.64 -7.04
C ASN A 151 -44.01 -4.96 -8.49
N VAL A 152 -42.93 -5.72 -8.70
CA VAL A 152 -42.68 -6.37 -10.01
C VAL A 152 -42.11 -7.78 -9.82
N ARG A 153 -42.78 -8.79 -10.39
CA ARG A 153 -42.47 -10.23 -10.31
C ARG A 153 -41.19 -10.69 -11.04
N LYS A 154 -40.24 -9.80 -11.30
CA LYS A 154 -38.92 -10.12 -11.87
C LYS A 154 -37.91 -9.11 -11.34
N TYR A 155 -37.19 -9.51 -10.29
CA TYR A 155 -36.12 -8.73 -9.67
C TYR A 155 -34.88 -8.82 -10.56
N GLU A 156 -34.70 -7.90 -11.51
CA GLU A 156 -33.35 -7.62 -11.98
C GLU A 156 -32.70 -6.72 -10.93
N SER A 157 -31.81 -7.32 -10.13
CA SER A 157 -31.01 -6.59 -9.15
C SER A 157 -30.20 -5.53 -9.90
N PHE A 158 -30.48 -4.25 -9.67
CA PHE A 158 -29.71 -3.17 -10.24
C PHE A 158 -28.25 -3.32 -9.80
N ASP A 159 -27.33 -3.50 -10.76
CA ASP A 159 -25.89 -3.59 -10.51
C ASP A 159 -25.32 -2.18 -10.31
N PRO A 160 -24.87 -1.82 -9.10
CA PRO A 160 -24.33 -0.49 -8.81
C PRO A 160 -22.85 -0.35 -9.24
N ILE A 161 -22.19 -1.41 -9.69
CA ILE A 161 -20.75 -1.37 -9.97
C ILE A 161 -20.43 -0.58 -11.26
N PRO A 162 -21.11 -0.79 -12.40
CA PRO A 162 -20.87 0.00 -13.61
C PRO A 162 -20.94 1.52 -13.40
N PRO A 163 -21.98 2.10 -12.76
CA PRO A 163 -22.02 3.55 -12.55
C PRO A 163 -20.92 4.04 -11.59
N VAL A 164 -20.51 3.22 -10.61
CA VAL A 164 -19.36 3.55 -9.75
C VAL A 164 -18.05 3.52 -10.55
N ALA A 165 -17.87 2.56 -11.45
CA ALA A 165 -16.72 2.51 -12.35
C ALA A 165 -16.68 3.72 -13.30
N ASP A 166 -17.84 4.20 -13.79
CA ASP A 166 -17.92 5.44 -14.59
C ASP A 166 -17.45 6.65 -13.79
N LEU A 167 -17.86 6.77 -12.51
CA LEU A 167 -17.41 7.86 -11.64
C LEU A 167 -15.89 7.83 -11.45
N LEU A 168 -15.30 6.64 -11.28
CA LEU A 168 -13.86 6.48 -11.12
C LEU A 168 -13.10 6.78 -12.42
N ALA A 169 -13.56 6.28 -13.56
CA ALA A 169 -12.96 6.52 -14.87
C ALA A 169 -13.02 7.99 -15.29
N ASN A 170 -14.07 8.72 -14.90
CA ASN A 170 -14.15 10.16 -15.12
C ASN A 170 -13.12 10.94 -14.28
N LYS A 171 -12.70 10.40 -13.13
CA LYS A 171 -11.76 11.05 -12.21
C LYS A 171 -10.30 10.80 -12.57
N CYS A 172 -9.94 9.57 -12.94
CA CYS A 172 -8.55 9.20 -13.22
C CYS A 172 -8.44 8.10 -14.29
N SER A 173 -7.35 8.14 -15.04
CA SER A 173 -6.92 7.10 -16.00
C SER A 173 -5.78 6.23 -15.45
N LEU A 174 -5.06 6.69 -14.42
CA LEU A 174 -4.03 5.94 -13.70
C LEU A 174 -4.39 5.83 -12.21
N LEU A 175 -4.56 4.60 -11.73
CA LEU A 175 -4.76 4.27 -10.32
C LEU A 175 -3.51 3.59 -9.75
N CYS A 176 -2.88 4.24 -8.78
CA CYS A 176 -1.74 3.70 -8.03
C CYS A 176 -2.21 3.22 -6.66
N PHE A 177 -2.26 1.90 -6.46
CA PHE A 177 -2.61 1.29 -5.18
C PHE A 177 -1.35 1.01 -4.36
N ASP A 178 -1.32 1.56 -3.16
CA ASP A 178 -0.33 1.16 -2.15
C ASP A 178 -0.94 0.14 -1.20
N GLU A 179 -0.14 -0.85 -0.79
CA GLU A 179 -0.55 -1.90 0.15
C GLU A 179 -1.82 -2.64 -0.32
N PHE A 180 -1.78 -3.17 -1.55
CA PHE A 180 -2.86 -3.99 -2.10
C PHE A 180 -2.94 -5.32 -1.34
N GLN A 181 -3.86 -5.39 -0.39
CA GLN A 181 -4.13 -6.57 0.43
C GLN A 181 -5.63 -6.74 0.59
N VAL A 182 -6.12 -7.98 0.45
CA VAL A 182 -7.54 -8.30 0.62
C VAL A 182 -7.69 -9.17 1.86
N THR A 183 -8.43 -8.69 2.84
CA THR A 183 -8.74 -9.46 4.07
C THR A 183 -10.24 -9.58 4.32
N ASP A 184 -11.04 -8.65 3.80
CA ASP A 184 -12.49 -8.64 3.98
C ASP A 184 -13.19 -9.42 2.87
N ILE A 185 -14.14 -10.29 3.24
CA ILE A 185 -14.99 -11.01 2.30
C ILE A 185 -15.84 -10.06 1.45
N ALA A 186 -16.33 -8.95 2.02
CA ALA A 186 -17.15 -7.98 1.30
C ALA A 186 -16.37 -7.34 0.14
N ASP A 187 -15.07 -7.07 0.34
CA ASP A 187 -14.19 -6.59 -0.71
C ASP A 187 -13.93 -7.68 -1.75
N ALA A 188 -13.59 -8.89 -1.30
CA ALA A 188 -13.33 -10.04 -2.16
C ALA A 188 -14.48 -10.32 -3.15
N MET A 189 -15.73 -10.18 -2.71
CA MET A 189 -16.92 -10.41 -3.54
C MET A 189 -17.11 -9.37 -4.66
N ILE A 190 -16.61 -8.14 -4.50
CA ILE A 190 -16.83 -7.04 -5.46
C ILE A 190 -15.66 -6.88 -6.43
N LEU A 191 -14.44 -7.26 -6.00
CA LEU A 191 -13.21 -6.94 -6.72
C LEU A 191 -13.17 -7.44 -8.15
N LYS A 192 -13.61 -8.67 -8.41
CA LYS A 192 -13.70 -9.22 -9.77
C LYS A 192 -14.45 -8.24 -10.70
N ARG A 193 -15.69 -7.93 -10.33
CA ARG A 193 -16.60 -7.12 -11.15
C ARG A 193 -16.11 -5.68 -11.26
N LEU A 194 -15.65 -5.09 -10.16
CA LEU A 194 -15.11 -3.74 -10.17
C LEU A 194 -13.91 -3.61 -11.09
N PHE A 195 -12.90 -4.48 -10.96
CA PHE A 195 -11.69 -4.38 -11.76
C PHE A 195 -11.93 -4.71 -13.23
N THR A 196 -12.85 -5.63 -13.57
CA THR A 196 -13.31 -5.80 -14.96
C THR A 196 -13.78 -4.47 -15.53
N GLU A 197 -14.72 -3.80 -14.85
CA GLU A 197 -15.31 -2.55 -15.31
C GLU A 197 -14.26 -1.41 -15.40
N LEU A 198 -13.27 -1.38 -14.49
CA LEU A 198 -12.18 -0.41 -14.53
C LEU A 198 -11.24 -0.66 -15.73
N PHE A 199 -10.83 -1.91 -15.95
CA PHE A 199 -9.96 -2.27 -17.09
C PHE A 199 -10.65 -2.08 -18.43
N ASP A 200 -11.95 -2.39 -18.54
CA ASP A 200 -12.72 -2.20 -19.76
C ASP A 200 -12.92 -0.72 -20.11
N ARG A 201 -12.85 0.17 -19.11
CA ARG A 201 -12.81 1.63 -19.28
C ARG A 201 -11.41 2.17 -19.55
N GLY A 202 -10.41 1.30 -19.69
CA GLY A 202 -9.04 1.68 -19.97
C GLY A 202 -8.29 2.30 -18.79
N ILE A 203 -8.72 2.03 -17.55
CA ILE A 203 -7.97 2.47 -16.37
C ILE A 203 -6.71 1.60 -16.23
N ILE A 204 -5.57 2.27 -16.12
CA ILE A 204 -4.28 1.64 -15.87
C ILE A 204 -4.09 1.54 -14.36
N VAL A 205 -3.76 0.35 -13.87
CA VAL A 205 -3.50 0.10 -12.46
C VAL A 205 -2.02 -0.17 -12.25
N VAL A 206 -1.42 0.49 -11.26
CA VAL A 206 -0.11 0.11 -10.71
C VAL A 206 -0.33 -0.21 -9.24
N ALA A 207 -0.03 -1.41 -8.79
CA ALA A 207 -0.26 -1.84 -7.42
C ALA A 207 1.04 -2.33 -6.77
N THR A 208 1.22 -2.03 -5.49
CA THR A 208 2.27 -2.64 -4.65
C THR A 208 1.62 -3.55 -3.61
N SER A 209 2.15 -4.76 -3.44
CA SER A 209 1.69 -5.71 -2.42
C SER A 209 2.85 -6.44 -1.77
N ASN A 210 2.66 -6.93 -0.55
CA ASN A 210 3.60 -7.88 0.05
C ASN A 210 3.25 -9.34 -0.29
N ARG A 211 2.22 -9.59 -1.11
CA ARG A 211 1.79 -10.94 -1.51
C ARG A 211 1.74 -11.06 -3.04
N PRO A 212 2.09 -12.21 -3.63
CA PRO A 212 1.77 -12.47 -5.02
C PRO A 212 0.24 -12.52 -5.23
N PRO A 213 -0.26 -12.34 -6.47
CA PRO A 213 -1.70 -12.37 -6.76
C PRO A 213 -2.42 -13.61 -6.25
N ASP A 214 -1.77 -14.78 -6.35
CA ASP A 214 -2.35 -16.05 -5.89
C ASP A 214 -2.63 -16.06 -4.38
N ASP A 215 -1.84 -15.32 -3.60
CA ASP A 215 -1.92 -15.30 -2.15
C ASP A 215 -2.72 -14.12 -1.58
N LEU A 216 -3.27 -13.25 -2.44
CA LEU A 216 -3.96 -12.02 -2.02
C LEU A 216 -5.12 -12.23 -1.05
N TYR A 217 -5.81 -13.36 -1.16
CA TYR A 217 -6.93 -13.77 -0.31
C TYR A 217 -6.81 -15.27 0.02
N LYS A 218 -5.58 -15.72 0.33
CA LYS A 218 -5.29 -17.10 0.75
C LYS A 218 -6.13 -17.40 1.99
N ASN A 219 -6.71 -18.60 2.07
CA ASN A 219 -7.56 -19.05 3.18
C ASN A 219 -8.80 -18.18 3.48
N GLY A 220 -9.11 -17.19 2.64
CA GLY A 220 -10.27 -16.33 2.82
C GLY A 220 -11.58 -17.11 2.66
N LEU A 221 -12.60 -16.68 3.41
CA LEU A 221 -13.92 -17.28 3.31
C LEU A 221 -14.46 -17.12 1.88
N GLN A 222 -14.95 -18.21 1.30
CA GLN A 222 -15.41 -18.30 -0.11
C GLN A 222 -14.33 -17.93 -1.15
N ARG A 223 -13.05 -18.25 -0.90
CA ARG A 223 -11.93 -17.99 -1.84
C ARG A 223 -12.18 -18.41 -3.28
N VAL A 224 -12.97 -19.46 -3.54
CA VAL A 224 -13.34 -19.90 -4.89
C VAL A 224 -13.98 -18.76 -5.70
N ASN A 225 -14.78 -17.90 -5.06
CA ASN A 225 -15.40 -16.74 -5.71
C ASN A 225 -14.40 -15.62 -6.02
N PHE A 226 -13.23 -15.62 -5.36
CA PHE A 226 -12.16 -14.66 -5.56
C PHE A 226 -11.16 -15.08 -6.65
N LEU A 227 -11.00 -16.38 -6.92
CA LEU A 227 -10.06 -16.88 -7.94
C LEU A 227 -10.23 -16.20 -9.32
N PRO A 228 -11.46 -15.96 -9.83
CA PRO A 228 -11.64 -15.27 -11.10
C PRO A 228 -11.10 -13.83 -11.13
N PHE A 229 -10.97 -13.17 -9.98
CA PHE A 229 -10.31 -11.85 -9.91
C PHE A 229 -8.79 -11.97 -10.13
N ILE A 230 -8.17 -13.03 -9.61
CA ILE A 230 -6.73 -13.29 -9.81
C ILE A 230 -6.43 -13.45 -11.30
N ASP A 231 -7.28 -14.17 -12.04
CA ASP A 231 -7.13 -14.36 -13.50
C ASP A 231 -7.22 -13.02 -14.26
N ILE A 232 -8.17 -12.16 -13.88
CA ILE A 232 -8.32 -10.82 -14.46
C ILE A 232 -7.08 -9.97 -14.17
N LEU A 233 -6.59 -10.01 -12.93
CA LEU A 233 -5.41 -9.25 -12.53
C LEU A 233 -4.17 -9.71 -13.30
N LYS A 234 -3.93 -11.03 -13.40
CA LYS A 234 -2.80 -11.61 -14.14
C LYS A 234 -2.87 -11.38 -15.65
N SER A 235 -4.07 -11.39 -16.23
CA SER A 235 -4.24 -11.12 -17.68
C SER A 235 -4.04 -9.65 -18.03
N ARG A 236 -4.51 -8.73 -17.18
CA ARG A 236 -4.47 -7.28 -17.43
C ARG A 236 -3.24 -6.57 -16.86
N ALA A 237 -2.47 -7.20 -15.97
CA ALA A 237 -1.28 -6.63 -15.37
C ALA A 237 -0.01 -7.48 -15.58
N ASN A 238 1.13 -6.81 -15.70
CA ASN A 238 2.45 -7.42 -15.57
C ASN A 238 2.73 -7.63 -14.08
N VAL A 239 2.83 -8.90 -13.68
CA VAL A 239 3.12 -9.31 -12.31
C VAL A 239 4.63 -9.44 -12.15
N ILE A 240 5.22 -8.65 -11.25
CA ILE A 240 6.67 -8.53 -11.10
C ILE A 240 7.04 -8.74 -9.63
N ASP A 241 7.99 -9.65 -9.42
CA ASP A 241 8.62 -9.88 -8.13
C ASP A 241 9.79 -8.92 -7.92
N LEU A 242 9.79 -8.23 -6.78
CA LEU A 242 10.82 -7.30 -6.32
C LEU A 242 11.61 -7.87 -5.14
N ASP A 243 11.41 -9.13 -4.77
CA ASP A 243 12.13 -9.74 -3.66
C ASP A 243 13.57 -10.07 -4.03
N SER A 244 14.49 -9.17 -3.67
CA SER A 244 15.93 -9.41 -3.74
C SER A 244 16.48 -10.10 -2.46
N GLY A 245 15.60 -10.49 -1.53
CA GLY A 245 15.96 -11.03 -0.21
C GLY A 245 16.54 -9.99 0.75
N LYS A 246 16.52 -8.69 0.37
CA LYS A 246 17.11 -7.60 1.15
C LYS A 246 16.05 -6.67 1.70
N ASP A 247 15.96 -6.57 3.02
CA ASP A 247 15.18 -5.55 3.71
C ASP A 247 16.02 -4.27 3.87
N TYR A 248 15.78 -3.28 3.02
CA TYR A 248 16.49 -2.00 3.03
C TYR A 248 16.20 -1.13 4.26
N ARG A 249 15.17 -1.45 5.06
CA ARG A 249 14.87 -0.72 6.30
C ARG A 249 15.85 -1.07 7.40
N GLN A 250 16.33 -2.32 7.43
CA GLN A 250 17.29 -2.79 8.45
C GLN A 250 18.70 -2.22 8.24
N LEU A 251 19.04 -1.87 7.00
CA LEU A 251 20.37 -1.35 6.64
C LEU A 251 20.60 0.11 7.08
N ARG A 252 19.57 0.80 7.58
CA ARG A 252 19.58 2.25 7.88
C ARG A 252 19.55 2.59 9.36
N THR A 253 19.56 1.58 10.23
CA THR A 253 19.36 1.80 11.67
C THR A 253 20.66 2.22 12.35
N SER A 254 20.69 3.42 12.92
CA SER A 254 21.64 3.78 13.99
C SER A 254 21.28 3.00 15.26
N ALA A 255 22.30 2.60 16.03
CA ALA A 255 22.21 1.66 17.14
C ALA A 255 21.49 2.18 18.41
N ASP A 256 20.53 3.10 18.27
CA ASP A 256 19.84 3.69 19.42
C ASP A 256 18.73 2.76 19.93
N GLN A 257 18.72 2.57 21.24
CA GLN A 257 17.86 1.63 21.94
C GLN A 257 16.50 2.28 22.26
N PHE A 258 15.52 2.13 21.38
CA PHE A 258 14.15 2.67 21.56
C PHE A 258 13.19 1.70 22.29
N TYR A 259 13.67 1.02 23.33
CA TYR A 259 12.81 0.24 24.22
C TYR A 259 13.31 0.40 25.65
N PHE A 260 12.38 0.33 26.59
CA PHE A 260 12.69 0.33 28.02
C PHE A 260 12.56 -1.09 28.54
N LEU A 261 13.50 -1.51 29.39
CA LEU A 261 13.32 -2.75 30.14
C LEU A 261 12.47 -2.42 31.36
N THR A 262 11.41 -3.20 31.61
CA THR A 262 10.54 -3.00 32.78
C THR A 262 11.28 -3.21 34.11
N SER A 263 12.49 -3.79 34.07
CA SER A 263 13.42 -3.87 35.20
C SER A 263 14.09 -2.54 35.54
N ASP A 264 14.06 -1.57 34.63
CA ASP A 264 14.67 -0.26 34.85
C ASP A 264 13.76 0.58 35.77
N ALA A 265 14.37 1.33 36.69
CA ALA A 265 13.63 2.34 37.43
C ALA A 265 13.12 3.43 36.46
N ASP A 266 11.92 3.95 36.73
CA ASP A 266 11.35 5.13 36.07
C ASP A 266 10.80 4.97 34.64
N VAL A 267 10.50 3.75 34.17
CA VAL A 267 9.88 3.54 32.84
C VAL A 267 8.60 4.34 32.66
N ASP A 268 7.69 4.28 33.64
CA ASP A 268 6.42 5.01 33.58
C ASP A 268 6.64 6.53 33.54
N SER A 269 7.57 7.04 34.35
CA SER A 269 7.95 8.46 34.36
C SER A 269 8.50 8.91 33.00
N ARG A 270 9.40 8.12 32.39
CA ARG A 270 9.97 8.42 31.06
C ARG A 270 8.92 8.39 29.96
N LEU A 271 7.98 7.45 30.03
CA LEU A 271 6.84 7.43 29.12
C LEU A 271 6.00 8.69 29.32
N ASP A 272 5.66 9.07 30.54
CA ASP A 272 4.88 10.29 30.78
C ASP A 272 5.60 11.56 30.29
N GLU A 273 6.91 11.67 30.49
CA GLU A 273 7.73 12.75 29.92
C GLU A 273 7.65 12.80 28.40
N LEU A 274 7.71 11.64 27.73
CA LEU A 274 7.54 11.56 26.28
C LEU A 274 6.14 12.03 25.84
N PHE A 275 5.08 11.69 26.57
CA PHE A 275 3.74 12.18 26.25
C PHE A 275 3.64 13.69 26.43
N ILE A 276 4.16 14.22 27.53
CA ILE A 276 4.22 15.66 27.79
C ILE A 276 4.99 16.33 26.65
N PHE A 277 6.12 15.78 26.26
CA PHE A 277 6.93 16.28 25.16
C PHE A 277 6.17 16.34 23.83
N LEU A 278 5.50 15.25 23.43
CA LEU A 278 4.69 15.20 22.20
C LEU A 278 3.52 16.18 22.23
N THR A 279 3.01 16.50 23.41
CA THR A 279 1.86 17.40 23.61
C THR A 279 2.24 18.84 23.94
N LYS A 280 3.54 19.19 24.00
CA LYS A 280 4.05 20.53 24.39
C LYS A 280 3.44 21.69 23.61
N THR A 281 3.08 21.46 22.34
CA THR A 281 2.51 22.47 21.44
C THR A 281 1.00 22.58 21.56
N SER A 282 0.35 21.61 22.20
CA SER A 282 -1.09 21.60 22.44
C SER A 282 -1.44 22.44 23.67
N LYS A 283 -2.50 23.26 23.55
CA LYS A 283 -3.08 24.00 24.68
C LYS A 283 -4.19 23.21 25.38
N GLU A 284 -4.53 22.03 24.85
CA GLU A 284 -5.60 21.20 25.36
C GLU A 284 -5.15 20.36 26.55
N LYS A 285 -6.11 19.92 27.37
CA LYS A 285 -5.84 18.95 28.44
C LYS A 285 -6.05 17.53 27.92
N PRO A 286 -5.21 16.56 28.33
CA PRO A 286 -5.44 15.16 28.01
C PRO A 286 -6.83 14.72 28.47
N SER A 287 -7.61 14.13 27.57
CA SER A 287 -8.97 13.68 27.86
C SER A 287 -9.40 12.50 26.97
N PRO A 288 -10.41 11.72 27.40
CA PRO A 288 -11.03 10.73 26.53
C PRO A 288 -11.76 11.37 25.37
N ILE A 289 -11.75 10.69 24.21
CA ILE A 289 -12.45 11.13 23.00
C ILE A 289 -13.23 9.97 22.38
N THR A 290 -14.42 10.26 21.86
CA THR A 290 -15.23 9.29 21.12
C THR A 290 -15.37 9.77 19.68
N LEU A 291 -14.89 8.96 18.74
CA LEU A 291 -15.06 9.22 17.31
C LEU A 291 -16.33 8.52 16.83
N GLN A 292 -17.21 9.24 16.14
CA GLN A 292 -18.43 8.69 15.55
C GLN A 292 -18.31 8.66 14.03
N PHE A 293 -18.38 7.46 13.44
CA PHE A 293 -18.29 7.29 11.99
C PHE A 293 -18.98 6.00 11.55
N LEU A 294 -19.60 6.01 10.37
CA LEU A 294 -20.29 4.85 9.79
C LEU A 294 -21.28 4.15 10.76
N GLY A 295 -21.91 4.91 11.67
CA GLY A 295 -22.83 4.37 12.68
C GLY A 295 -22.15 3.61 13.83
N ARG A 296 -20.82 3.72 13.97
CA ARG A 296 -20.03 3.14 15.07
C ARG A 296 -19.48 4.24 15.97
N GLU A 297 -19.25 3.88 17.23
CA GLU A 297 -18.53 4.69 18.20
C GLU A 297 -17.17 4.05 18.52
N LEU A 298 -16.09 4.80 18.33
CA LEU A 298 -14.73 4.39 18.72
C LEU A 298 -14.27 5.24 19.90
N LYS A 299 -14.15 4.60 21.07
CA LYS A 299 -13.78 5.26 22.33
C LYS A 299 -12.29 5.13 22.58
N LEU A 300 -11.61 6.27 22.69
CA LEU A 300 -10.17 6.37 22.93
C LEU A 300 -9.96 7.05 24.30
N ARG A 301 -9.13 6.45 25.16
CA ARG A 301 -9.07 6.85 26.57
C ARG A 301 -8.30 8.13 26.82
N LYS A 302 -7.30 8.44 26.00
CA LYS A 302 -6.39 9.56 26.24
C LYS A 302 -5.92 10.17 24.93
N ALA A 303 -6.37 11.37 24.65
CA ALA A 303 -5.92 12.20 23.54
C ALA A 303 -5.65 13.62 24.02
N CYS A 304 -4.78 14.35 23.33
CA CYS A 304 -4.48 15.74 23.61
C CYS A 304 -4.12 16.46 22.31
N GLY A 305 -5.00 17.34 21.81
CA GLY A 305 -4.84 17.95 20.49
C GLY A 305 -4.64 16.88 19.40
N PRO A 306 -3.60 16.98 18.55
CA PRO A 306 -3.34 16.03 17.46
C PRO A 306 -2.65 14.73 17.91
N VAL A 307 -2.47 14.52 19.22
CA VAL A 307 -1.76 13.36 19.77
C VAL A 307 -2.73 12.38 20.42
N LEU A 308 -2.71 11.13 19.94
CA LEU A 308 -3.38 10.00 20.58
C LEU A 308 -2.38 9.23 21.45
N ASP A 309 -2.75 8.95 22.69
CA ASP A 309 -2.01 8.07 23.61
C ASP A 309 -2.83 6.81 23.89
N THR A 310 -2.33 5.66 23.41
CA THR A 310 -3.09 4.41 23.42
C THR A 310 -2.21 3.21 23.72
N THR A 311 -2.84 2.08 23.99
CA THR A 311 -2.18 0.82 24.36
C THR A 311 -2.40 -0.23 23.28
N PHE A 312 -1.53 -1.25 23.25
CA PHE A 312 -1.72 -2.41 22.38
C PHE A 312 -3.10 -3.05 22.56
N LYS A 313 -3.61 -3.12 23.79
CA LYS A 313 -4.93 -3.66 24.08
C LYS A 313 -6.08 -2.88 23.43
N GLU A 314 -5.99 -1.55 23.42
CA GLU A 314 -7.01 -0.70 22.80
C GLU A 314 -7.01 -0.80 21.27
N MET A 315 -5.83 -0.94 20.68
CA MET A 315 -5.69 -0.97 19.22
C MET A 315 -5.85 -2.38 18.65
N CYS A 316 -5.22 -3.39 19.26
CA CYS A 316 -5.04 -4.71 18.64
C CYS A 316 -5.87 -5.83 19.29
N GLU A 317 -6.34 -5.68 20.54
CA GLU A 317 -7.22 -6.67 21.19
C GLU A 317 -8.71 -6.33 21.08
N GLN A 318 -9.04 -5.20 20.44
CA GLN A 318 -10.41 -4.82 20.12
C GLN A 318 -10.78 -5.27 18.71
N PRO A 319 -12.08 -5.50 18.40
CA PRO A 319 -12.53 -5.87 17.06
C PRO A 319 -12.54 -4.66 16.10
N LEU A 320 -11.38 -4.02 15.92
CA LEU A 320 -11.18 -2.89 15.03
C LEU A 320 -10.90 -3.38 13.60
N SER A 321 -11.47 -2.69 12.64
CA SER A 321 -11.26 -2.88 11.20
C SER A 321 -10.28 -1.85 10.65
N ALA A 322 -9.87 -2.01 9.38
CA ALA A 322 -9.06 -1.02 8.69
C ALA A 322 -9.68 0.40 8.69
N ASN A 323 -11.03 0.49 8.68
CA ASN A 323 -11.72 1.78 8.71
C ASN A 323 -11.54 2.50 10.05
N ASP A 324 -11.45 1.77 11.17
CA ASP A 324 -11.22 2.36 12.50
C ASP A 324 -9.84 3.04 12.55
N TYR A 325 -8.79 2.35 12.07
CA TYR A 325 -7.45 2.92 11.98
C TYR A 325 -7.38 4.12 11.02
N LEU A 326 -8.07 4.05 9.88
CA LEU A 326 -8.13 5.18 8.95
C LEU A 326 -8.83 6.38 9.59
N GLU A 327 -9.84 6.16 10.44
CA GLU A 327 -10.52 7.24 11.13
C GLU A 327 -9.64 7.87 12.21
N ILE A 328 -8.88 7.06 12.95
CA ILE A 328 -7.84 7.52 13.89
C ILE A 328 -6.84 8.43 13.15
N CYS A 329 -6.30 7.97 12.01
CA CYS A 329 -5.30 8.72 11.23
C CYS A 329 -5.83 10.02 10.61
N LYS A 330 -7.15 10.25 10.57
CA LYS A 330 -7.73 11.55 10.15
C LYS A 330 -7.78 12.56 11.28
N HIS A 331 -7.85 12.09 12.53
CA HIS A 331 -8.02 12.94 13.71
C HIS A 331 -6.69 13.22 14.43
N PHE A 332 -5.71 12.33 14.29
CA PHE A 332 -4.44 12.43 15.00
C PHE A 332 -3.25 12.38 14.03
N ASP A 333 -2.36 13.37 14.16
CA ASP A 333 -1.11 13.43 13.41
C ASP A 333 -0.03 12.56 14.06
N THR A 334 -0.10 12.38 15.38
CA THR A 334 0.85 11.57 16.16
C THR A 334 0.10 10.55 16.99
N ILE A 335 0.49 9.29 16.87
CA ILE A 335 -0.10 8.19 17.64
C ILE A 335 1.03 7.57 18.46
N ARG A 336 0.93 7.67 19.77
CA ARG A 336 1.79 6.96 20.70
C ARG A 336 1.11 5.65 21.09
N LEU A 337 1.69 4.55 20.62
CA LEU A 337 1.26 3.20 20.97
C LEU A 337 2.23 2.61 22.00
N VAL A 338 1.75 2.40 23.23
CA VAL A 338 2.52 1.73 24.28
C VAL A 338 2.31 0.22 24.16
N VAL A 339 3.41 -0.51 23.99
CA VAL A 339 3.45 -1.97 23.87
C VAL A 339 4.37 -2.51 24.97
N SER A 340 3.87 -3.48 25.74
CA SER A 340 4.68 -4.27 26.66
C SER A 340 4.85 -5.67 26.09
N ALA A 341 6.05 -6.21 26.18
CA ALA A 341 6.38 -7.54 25.68
C ALA A 341 7.38 -8.24 26.61
N ALA A 342 7.35 -9.57 26.63
CA ALA A 342 8.21 -10.39 27.48
C ALA A 342 9.67 -10.49 27.01
N ALA A 343 9.98 -10.00 25.81
CA ALA A 343 11.30 -10.08 25.19
C ALA A 343 11.63 -8.78 24.45
N ILE A 344 12.91 -8.61 24.08
CA ILE A 344 13.34 -7.50 23.22
C ILE A 344 12.89 -7.72 21.78
N PRO A 345 12.68 -6.67 20.95
CA PRO A 345 12.07 -6.85 19.62
C PRO A 345 12.78 -7.79 18.64
N SER A 346 14.09 -8.03 18.79
CA SER A 346 14.81 -9.03 17.98
C SER A 346 14.56 -10.46 18.42
N GLN A 347 14.21 -10.66 19.70
CA GLN A 347 13.90 -11.95 20.31
C GLN A 347 12.39 -12.19 20.45
N LEU A 348 11.58 -11.15 20.20
CA LEU A 348 10.15 -11.30 20.04
C LEU A 348 9.94 -12.35 18.95
N PHE A 349 9.33 -13.47 19.34
CA PHE A 349 8.92 -14.57 18.47
C PHE A 349 10.01 -15.55 18.00
N GLU A 350 11.21 -15.55 18.58
CA GLU A 350 12.21 -16.61 18.30
C GLU A 350 11.66 -18.02 18.66
N ASN A 351 10.78 -18.14 19.67
CA ASN A 351 10.14 -19.41 20.03
C ASN A 351 9.06 -19.88 19.04
N ASP A 352 8.55 -18.99 18.18
CA ASP A 352 7.63 -19.37 17.07
C ASP A 352 8.41 -19.88 15.84
N VAL A 353 9.74 -19.73 15.81
CA VAL A 353 10.61 -20.35 14.80
C VAL A 353 10.67 -21.86 14.99
N ASP A 354 10.66 -22.38 16.22
CA ASP A 354 10.53 -23.82 16.51
C ASP A 354 9.15 -24.38 16.11
N ILE A 355 8.14 -23.51 16.01
CA ILE A 355 6.84 -23.84 15.42
C ILE A 355 6.95 -23.95 13.89
N ARG A 356 7.94 -23.32 13.22
CA ARG A 356 8.17 -23.44 11.77
C ARG A 356 8.37 -24.90 11.35
N GLU A 357 9.26 -25.64 12.02
CA GLU A 357 9.55 -27.03 11.66
C GLU A 357 8.37 -27.96 12.04
N LYS A 358 7.83 -27.82 13.26
CA LYS A 358 6.75 -28.70 13.75
C LYS A 358 5.42 -28.50 13.05
N THR A 359 5.14 -27.30 12.53
CA THR A 359 3.86 -27.01 11.84
C THR A 359 3.91 -27.40 10.38
N GLU A 360 5.07 -27.23 9.71
CA GLU A 360 5.26 -27.75 8.35
C GLU A 360 5.24 -29.28 8.30
N GLU A 361 5.85 -29.96 9.28
CA GLU A 361 5.78 -31.43 9.38
C GLU A 361 4.36 -31.92 9.62
N LYS A 362 3.62 -31.32 10.58
CA LYS A 362 2.23 -31.72 10.87
C LYS A 362 1.25 -31.43 9.73
N LEU A 363 1.47 -30.36 8.97
CA LEU A 363 0.65 -30.04 7.80
C LEU A 363 0.96 -30.97 6.62
N LYS A 364 2.24 -31.34 6.43
CA LYS A 364 2.64 -32.34 5.42
C LYS A 364 2.11 -33.73 5.79
N GLU A 365 2.25 -34.17 7.03
CA GLU A 365 1.70 -35.45 7.51
C GLU A 365 0.17 -35.49 7.38
N GLY A 366 -0.52 -34.41 7.77
CA GLY A 366 -1.98 -34.31 7.63
C GLY A 366 -2.47 -34.32 6.18
N SER A 367 -1.72 -33.70 5.26
CA SER A 367 -2.03 -33.71 3.83
C SER A 367 -1.79 -35.08 3.19
N ILE A 368 -0.71 -35.77 3.57
CA ILE A 368 -0.37 -37.10 3.05
C ILE A 368 -1.38 -38.15 3.54
N LEU A 369 -1.80 -38.07 4.81
CA LEU A 369 -2.82 -38.98 5.38
C LEU A 369 -4.22 -38.79 4.77
N MET A 370 -4.57 -37.58 4.32
CA MET A 370 -5.89 -37.32 3.72
C MET A 370 -5.95 -37.79 2.26
N ASP A 371 -4.84 -37.70 1.51
CA ASP A 371 -4.76 -38.24 0.14
C ASP A 371 -4.76 -39.77 0.12
N ASP A 372 -4.06 -40.44 1.05
CA ASP A 372 -4.00 -41.91 1.12
C ASP A 372 -5.33 -42.57 1.54
N LEU A 373 -6.22 -41.82 2.17
CA LEU A 373 -7.54 -42.32 2.62
C LEU A 373 -8.68 -42.09 1.61
N GLY A 374 -8.41 -41.45 0.46
CA GLY A 374 -9.40 -41.30 -0.62
C GLY A 374 -10.69 -40.57 -0.20
N LEU A 375 -10.63 -39.70 0.80
CA LEU A 375 -11.79 -38.98 1.32
C LEU A 375 -12.09 -37.77 0.42
N GLU A 376 -13.00 -37.95 -0.54
CA GLU A 376 -13.64 -36.84 -1.25
C GLU A 376 -14.35 -35.92 -0.24
N GLN A 377 -14.10 -34.62 -0.38
CA GLN A 377 -14.58 -33.57 0.50
C GLN A 377 -16.11 -33.53 0.59
N ASN A 378 -16.67 -34.06 1.68
CA ASN A 378 -18.03 -33.78 2.09
C ASN A 378 -18.22 -34.02 3.59
N SER A 379 -17.87 -33.02 4.39
CA SER A 379 -18.57 -32.77 5.67
C SER A 379 -18.21 -31.38 6.18
N GLU A 380 -19.17 -30.47 6.07
CA GLU A 380 -19.24 -29.25 6.86
C GLU A 380 -19.16 -29.57 8.36
N SER A 381 -18.73 -28.57 9.14
CA SER A 381 -18.66 -28.52 10.60
C SER A 381 -17.61 -29.42 11.26
N HIS A 382 -16.44 -28.82 11.54
CA HIS A 382 -15.89 -28.62 12.90
C HIS A 382 -14.38 -28.34 12.86
N LYS A 383 -13.99 -27.13 12.43
CA LYS A 383 -12.72 -26.43 12.82
C LYS A 383 -12.62 -25.01 12.23
N SER A 384 -13.73 -24.28 12.19
CA SER A 384 -13.70 -22.84 11.98
C SER A 384 -13.44 -22.16 13.33
N LEU A 385 -12.38 -21.34 13.41
CA LEU A 385 -12.20 -20.13 14.24
C LEU A 385 -10.76 -19.87 14.77
N SER A 386 -9.74 -20.63 14.38
CA SER A 386 -8.36 -20.09 14.35
C SER A 386 -8.11 -19.44 12.99
N ILE A 387 -8.72 -18.26 12.78
CA ILE A 387 -8.82 -17.53 11.49
C ILE A 387 -7.47 -16.99 10.95
N ILE A 388 -6.35 -17.26 11.60
CA ILE A 388 -5.02 -16.88 11.09
C ILE A 388 -4.19 -18.15 10.99
N THR A 389 -3.88 -18.56 9.76
CA THR A 389 -2.96 -19.68 9.53
C THR A 389 -1.57 -19.34 10.10
N GLY A 390 -0.76 -20.35 10.44
CA GLY A 390 0.60 -20.12 10.95
C GLY A 390 1.42 -19.21 10.01
N GLU A 391 1.31 -19.44 8.71
CA GLU A 391 1.95 -18.62 7.66
C GLU A 391 1.50 -17.15 7.70
N GLU A 392 0.19 -16.88 7.87
CA GLU A 392 -0.32 -15.51 7.95
C GLU A 392 0.15 -14.77 9.20
N LYS A 393 0.28 -15.47 10.33
CA LYS A 393 0.86 -14.89 11.54
C LYS A 393 2.30 -14.51 11.31
N LEU A 394 3.12 -15.44 10.81
CA LEU A 394 4.54 -15.23 10.54
C LEU A 394 4.77 -14.03 9.62
N PHE A 395 4.00 -13.96 8.53
CA PHE A 395 4.08 -12.83 7.61
C PHE A 395 3.71 -11.49 8.28
N ALA A 396 2.65 -11.46 9.09
CA ALA A 396 2.29 -10.26 9.83
C ALA A 396 3.38 -9.86 10.85
N MET A 397 4.08 -10.84 11.42
CA MET A 397 5.17 -10.65 12.38
C MET A 397 6.41 -10.05 11.70
N ASP A 398 6.87 -10.60 10.57
CA ASP A 398 8.01 -10.06 9.82
C ASP A 398 7.76 -8.60 9.41
N ARG A 399 6.52 -8.31 8.98
CA ARG A 399 6.09 -6.94 8.66
C ARG A 399 6.14 -6.02 9.87
N CYS A 400 5.72 -6.50 11.04
CA CYS A 400 5.75 -5.75 12.29
C CYS A 400 7.19 -5.42 12.71
N ILE A 401 8.07 -6.43 12.76
CA ILE A 401 9.48 -6.26 13.17
C ILE A 401 10.19 -5.28 12.25
N SER A 402 10.09 -5.47 10.92
CA SER A 402 10.72 -4.56 9.95
C SER A 402 10.25 -3.10 10.13
N ARG A 403 8.95 -2.90 10.44
CA ARG A 403 8.40 -1.57 10.69
C ARG A 403 8.89 -0.98 12.02
N LEU A 404 8.99 -1.77 13.08
CA LEU A 404 9.55 -1.35 14.36
C LEU A 404 11.02 -0.95 14.21
N VAL A 405 11.80 -1.69 13.42
CA VAL A 405 13.20 -1.35 13.12
C VAL A 405 13.30 -0.04 12.33
N GLU A 406 12.44 0.17 11.33
CA GLU A 406 12.38 1.42 10.57
C GLU A 406 12.09 2.63 11.47
N MET A 407 11.15 2.49 12.41
CA MET A 407 10.75 3.54 13.36
C MET A 407 11.87 3.96 14.33
N ARG A 408 12.95 3.17 14.43
CA ARG A 408 14.15 3.53 15.22
C ARG A 408 15.09 4.48 14.51
N SER A 409 14.97 4.64 13.19
CA SER A 409 15.87 5.52 12.46
C SER A 409 15.56 7.00 12.72
N THR A 410 16.60 7.81 12.88
CA THR A 410 16.46 9.27 12.98
C THR A 410 15.76 9.87 11.75
N GLU A 411 15.99 9.27 10.59
CA GLU A 411 15.34 9.61 9.31
C GLU A 411 13.81 9.49 9.37
N TYR A 412 13.28 8.45 10.05
CA TYR A 412 11.84 8.25 10.21
C TYR A 412 11.20 9.42 10.97
N TRP A 413 11.79 9.80 12.10
CA TRP A 413 11.33 10.91 12.93
C TRP A 413 11.49 12.27 12.23
N GLN A 414 12.57 12.47 11.48
CA GLN A 414 12.77 13.68 10.68
C GLN A 414 11.78 13.77 9.51
N LYS A 415 11.37 12.65 8.92
CA LYS A 415 10.35 12.66 7.85
C LYS A 415 8.98 13.06 8.38
N SER A 416 8.63 12.60 9.60
CA SER A 416 7.42 13.02 10.32
C SER A 416 7.45 14.50 10.71
N SER A 417 8.64 15.04 11.03
CA SER A 417 8.82 16.44 11.43
C SER A 417 8.54 17.49 10.35
N ARG A 418 8.47 17.09 9.07
CA ARG A 418 8.24 18.03 7.95
C ARG A 418 6.83 18.62 7.93
N ASN A 419 5.93 18.10 8.77
CA ASN A 419 4.63 18.72 9.08
C ASN A 419 4.65 19.61 10.35
N GLY A 420 5.81 19.90 10.96
CA GLY A 420 5.95 20.98 11.95
C GLY A 420 6.75 20.72 13.24
N HIS A 421 7.35 19.55 13.45
CA HIS A 421 8.01 19.22 14.72
C HIS A 421 9.40 18.63 14.54
N GLN A 422 10.44 19.48 14.45
CA GLN A 422 11.84 19.04 14.46
C GLN A 422 12.13 18.27 15.75
N LEU A 423 12.28 16.96 15.65
CA LEU A 423 12.67 16.07 16.75
C LEU A 423 14.19 16.06 16.81
N GLN A 424 14.77 16.97 17.61
CA GLN A 424 16.13 16.83 18.09
C GLN A 424 16.05 16.12 19.44
N TYR A 425 16.45 14.85 19.46
CA TYR A 425 16.93 14.23 20.68
C TYR A 425 18.26 14.91 21.03
N ASN A 426 18.30 15.61 22.15
CA ASN A 426 19.59 15.89 22.80
C ASN A 426 19.87 14.70 23.73
N GLU A 427 21.11 14.23 23.62
CA GLU A 427 21.72 13.06 24.27
C GLU A 427 21.34 12.82 25.74
#